data_AF-W1WTR2-F1
#
_entry.id   AF-W1WTR2-F1
#
_cell.length_a   1.000
_cell.length_b   1.000
_cell.length_c   1.000
_cell.angle_alpha   90.00
_cell.angle_beta   90.00
_cell.angle_gamma   90.00
#
_symmetry.space_group_name_H-M   'P 1'
#
loop_
_entity.id
_entity.type
_entity.pdbx_description
1 polymer ?
#
loop_
_entity_poly.entity_id
_entity_poly.type
_entity_poly.pdbx_seq_one_letter_code
_entity_poly.pdbx_strand_id
1 'polypeptide(L)'
;MTVHTEILLIAIAVSIACAIPGVFLVLRRMSMMADAITHTVFLGIVLAFFVTEDLNSPLLLVGATVVGVGTVWLTEMIHNTGLVNEDASIGIIFPLLFSIAIILVSLYSGNAHLDVDTALLGEIAFAPFDRWIVNGTDLGPVSLWISLGVAVINLLLVMLFYKELQLSTFDPLLAGLFGFMPALIHYVLMTMVSLTVVAS
;
A
#
# COMPACT_ATOMS: atom_id res chain seq x y z
N MET A 1 20.27 -8.64 -18.52
CA MET A 1 19.55 -7.49 -19.08
C MET A 1 20.34 -6.23 -18.73
N THR A 2 20.17 -5.10 -19.41
CA THR A 2 20.85 -3.85 -18.96
C THR A 2 20.07 -3.27 -17.79
N VAL A 3 20.75 -2.62 -16.83
CA VAL A 3 20.12 -2.04 -15.63
C VAL A 3 18.96 -1.11 -16.00
N HIS A 4 19.12 -0.31 -17.06
CA HIS A 4 18.05 0.56 -17.58
C HIS A 4 16.81 -0.20 -18.04
N THR A 5 16.97 -1.36 -18.69
CA THR A 5 15.82 -2.18 -19.12
C THR A 5 15.10 -2.83 -17.94
N GLU A 6 15.83 -3.20 -16.88
CA GLU A 6 15.24 -3.76 -15.66
C GLU A 6 14.42 -2.70 -14.91
N ILE A 7 14.95 -1.48 -14.77
CA ILE A 7 14.22 -0.34 -14.17
C ILE A 7 12.93 -0.05 -14.94
N LEU A 8 12.99 -0.03 -16.28
CA LEU A 8 11.81 0.21 -17.12
C LEU A 8 10.74 -0.88 -16.92
N LEU A 9 11.15 -2.14 -16.82
CA LEU A 9 10.22 -3.25 -16.58
C LEU A 9 9.58 -3.19 -15.19
N ILE A 10 10.35 -2.84 -14.17
CA ILE A 10 9.82 -2.61 -12.81
C ILE A 10 8.79 -1.48 -12.85
N ALA A 11 9.13 -0.34 -13.46
CA ALA A 11 8.23 0.81 -13.58
C ALA A 11 6.92 0.45 -14.31
N ILE A 12 6.99 -0.36 -15.38
CA ILE A 12 5.80 -0.85 -16.09
C ILE A 12 4.97 -1.77 -15.19
N ALA A 13 5.61 -2.71 -14.48
CA ALA A 13 4.91 -3.63 -13.59
C ALA A 13 4.19 -2.90 -12.45
N VAL A 14 4.88 -1.97 -11.79
CA VAL A 14 4.31 -1.09 -10.75
C VAL A 14 3.17 -0.25 -11.32
N SER A 15 3.34 0.34 -12.49
CA SER A 15 2.28 1.14 -13.14
C SER A 15 1.01 0.32 -13.40
N ILE A 16 1.16 -0.93 -13.84
CA ILE A 16 0.03 -1.85 -14.03
C ILE A 16 -0.62 -2.20 -12.68
N ALA A 17 0.19 -2.51 -11.66
CA ALA A 17 -0.31 -2.84 -10.32
C ALA A 17 -1.13 -1.69 -9.73
N CYS A 18 -0.66 -0.45 -9.86
CA CYS A 18 -1.29 0.78 -9.36
C CYS A 18 -2.54 1.19 -10.16
N ALA A 19 -2.55 1.00 -11.47
CA ALA A 19 -3.67 1.41 -12.32
C ALA A 19 -4.97 0.67 -11.96
N ILE A 20 -4.89 -0.61 -11.60
CA ILE A 20 -6.05 -1.47 -11.31
C ILE A 20 -6.89 -0.92 -10.13
N PRO A 21 -6.36 -0.78 -8.90
CA PRO A 21 -7.10 -0.18 -7.79
C PRO A 21 -7.27 1.34 -7.95
N GLY A 22 -6.33 2.02 -8.64
CA GLY A 22 -6.36 3.47 -8.83
C GLY A 22 -7.62 3.98 -9.54
N VAL A 23 -8.13 3.24 -10.53
CA VAL A 23 -9.39 3.62 -11.21
C VAL A 23 -10.57 3.69 -10.23
N PHE A 24 -10.69 2.72 -9.32
CA PHE A 24 -11.75 2.71 -8.31
C PHE A 24 -11.59 3.83 -7.29
N LEU A 25 -10.37 4.14 -6.87
CA LEU A 25 -10.11 5.27 -5.97
C LEU A 25 -10.54 6.60 -6.58
N VAL A 26 -10.23 6.83 -7.85
CA VAL A 26 -10.64 8.05 -8.57
C VAL A 26 -12.16 8.12 -8.69
N LEU A 27 -12.81 7.02 -9.08
CA LEU A 27 -14.27 6.95 -9.19
C LEU A 27 -14.98 7.21 -7.84
N ARG A 28 -14.38 6.75 -6.74
CA ARG A 28 -14.87 6.98 -5.36
C ARG A 28 -14.48 8.34 -4.78
N ARG A 29 -13.70 9.15 -5.50
CA ARG A 29 -13.11 10.42 -4.99
C ARG A 29 -12.24 10.25 -3.75
N MET A 30 -11.64 9.07 -3.58
CA MET A 30 -10.78 8.74 -2.44
C MET A 30 -9.30 8.78 -2.82
N SER A 31 -8.91 9.58 -3.82
CA SER A 31 -7.52 9.65 -4.26
C SER A 31 -6.56 10.14 -3.16
N MET A 32 -7.04 11.00 -2.24
CA MET A 32 -6.26 11.45 -1.08
C MET A 32 -5.92 10.30 -0.11
N MET A 33 -6.74 9.24 -0.07
CA MET A 33 -6.47 8.09 0.79
C MET A 33 -5.20 7.34 0.39
N ALA A 34 -4.91 7.24 -0.91
CA ALA A 34 -3.68 6.60 -1.37
C ALA A 34 -2.43 7.32 -0.84
N ASP A 35 -2.44 8.65 -0.87
CA ASP A 35 -1.34 9.48 -0.37
C ASP A 35 -1.15 9.32 1.15
N ALA A 36 -2.26 9.31 1.91
CA ALA A 36 -2.21 9.05 3.35
C ALA A 36 -1.71 7.65 3.68
N ILE A 37 -2.08 6.63 2.90
CA ILE A 37 -1.59 5.27 3.10
C ILE A 37 -0.07 5.21 2.90
N THR A 38 0.49 5.82 1.85
CA THR A 38 1.94 5.83 1.59
C THR A 38 2.75 6.35 2.79
N HIS A 39 2.29 7.42 3.42
CA HIS A 39 2.98 8.00 4.57
C HIS A 39 2.79 7.18 5.85
N THR A 40 1.59 6.62 6.07
CA THR A 40 1.30 5.88 7.30
C THR A 40 1.83 4.45 7.30
N VAL A 41 1.98 3.84 6.12
CA VAL A 41 2.64 2.55 5.91
C VAL A 41 4.04 2.51 6.51
N PHE A 42 4.76 3.64 6.47
CA PHE A 42 6.09 3.75 7.06
C PHE A 42 6.12 3.37 8.54
N LEU A 43 5.08 3.73 9.32
CA LEU A 43 4.93 3.29 10.71
C LEU A 43 4.88 1.76 10.81
N GLY A 44 4.16 1.09 9.91
CA GLY A 44 4.07 -0.36 9.88
C GLY A 44 5.40 -1.04 9.55
N ILE A 45 6.18 -0.46 8.64
CA ILE A 45 7.54 -0.92 8.32
C ILE A 45 8.44 -0.82 9.56
N VAL A 46 8.44 0.34 10.25
CA VAL A 46 9.25 0.56 11.45
C VAL A 46 8.89 -0.40 12.57
N LEU A 47 7.59 -0.62 12.81
CA LEU A 47 7.13 -1.56 13.83
C LEU A 47 7.51 -3.01 13.50
N ALA A 48 7.34 -3.43 12.24
CA ALA A 48 7.74 -4.77 11.81
C ALA A 48 9.26 -4.98 11.86
N PHE A 49 10.04 -3.95 11.53
CA PHE A 49 11.49 -3.98 11.64
C PHE A 49 11.96 -4.20 13.08
N PHE A 50 11.36 -3.52 14.07
CA PHE A 50 11.74 -3.75 15.48
C PHE A 50 11.44 -5.16 16.00
N VAL A 51 10.48 -5.87 15.40
CA VAL A 51 10.14 -7.24 15.80
C VAL A 51 11.03 -8.27 15.11
N THR A 52 11.41 -8.00 13.85
CA THR A 52 12.12 -8.97 13.01
C THR A 52 13.62 -8.76 12.96
N GLU A 53 14.08 -7.53 13.16
CA GLU A 53 15.47 -7.08 12.99
C GLU A 53 16.06 -7.41 11.60
N ASP A 54 15.21 -7.74 10.61
CA ASP A 54 15.60 -8.15 9.27
C ASP A 54 14.76 -7.40 8.22
N LEU A 55 15.43 -6.64 7.35
CA LEU A 55 14.85 -5.84 6.27
C LEU A 55 14.27 -6.68 5.12
N ASN A 56 14.62 -7.96 5.01
CA ASN A 56 14.13 -8.83 3.93
C ASN A 56 12.94 -9.69 4.35
N SER A 57 12.45 -9.52 5.58
CA SER A 57 11.38 -10.35 6.09
C SER A 57 10.03 -10.01 5.43
N PRO A 58 9.26 -11.00 4.95
CA PRO A 58 7.92 -10.76 4.41
C PRO A 58 6.95 -10.16 5.45
N LEU A 59 7.31 -10.24 6.74
CA LEU A 59 6.57 -9.60 7.83
C LEU A 59 6.53 -8.07 7.73
N LEU A 60 7.53 -7.43 7.10
CA LEU A 60 7.50 -6.00 6.83
C LEU A 60 6.33 -5.62 5.94
N LEU A 61 6.12 -6.39 4.87
CA LEU A 61 5.02 -6.21 3.92
C LEU A 61 3.66 -6.36 4.60
N VAL A 62 3.54 -7.35 5.49
CA VAL A 62 2.32 -7.57 6.29
C VAL A 62 2.09 -6.44 7.28
N GLY A 63 3.09 -6.05 8.07
CA GLY A 63 2.97 -4.99 9.07
C GLY A 63 2.63 -3.64 8.43
N ALA A 64 3.29 -3.31 7.32
CA ALA A 64 3.00 -2.16 6.49
C ALA A 64 1.55 -2.16 5.98
N THR A 65 1.08 -3.28 5.42
CA THR A 65 -0.29 -3.40 4.91
C THR A 65 -1.33 -3.28 6.03
N VAL A 66 -1.08 -3.91 7.19
CA VAL A 66 -1.97 -3.84 8.35
C VAL A 66 -2.10 -2.41 8.85
N VAL A 67 -1.00 -1.67 8.95
CA VAL A 67 -1.05 -0.26 9.35
C VAL A 67 -1.76 0.58 8.30
N GLY A 68 -1.54 0.35 7.01
CA GLY A 68 -2.24 1.06 5.93
C GLY A 68 -3.76 0.86 5.99
N VAL A 69 -4.23 -0.37 6.21
CA VAL A 69 -5.66 -0.65 6.43
C VAL A 69 -6.16 -0.05 7.75
N GLY A 70 -5.32 -0.07 8.80
CA GLY A 70 -5.60 0.57 10.09
C GLY A 70 -5.79 2.08 9.98
N THR A 71 -5.02 2.75 9.12
CA THR A 71 -5.17 4.18 8.80
C THR A 71 -6.56 4.46 8.25
N VAL A 72 -7.01 3.67 7.28
CA VAL A 72 -8.35 3.81 6.69
C VAL A 72 -9.42 3.66 7.76
N TRP A 73 -9.32 2.63 8.61
CA TRP A 73 -10.25 2.40 9.69
C TRP A 73 -10.27 3.57 10.71
N LEU A 74 -9.12 4.10 11.09
CA LEU A 74 -9.00 5.26 11.99
C LEU A 74 -9.62 6.53 11.37
N THR A 75 -9.35 6.78 10.10
CA THR A 75 -9.92 7.90 9.35
C THR A 75 -11.44 7.78 9.28
N GLU A 76 -11.97 6.60 8.96
CA GLU A 76 -13.41 6.35 8.88
C GLU A 76 -14.07 6.50 10.27
N MET A 77 -13.40 6.06 11.33
CA MET A 77 -13.88 6.23 12.70
C MET A 77 -14.05 7.71 13.07
N ILE A 78 -13.08 8.57 12.71
CA ILE A 78 -13.20 10.02 12.92
C ILE A 78 -14.28 10.61 12.03
N HIS A 79 -14.34 10.22 10.75
CA HIS A 79 -15.34 10.70 9.82
C HIS A 79 -16.77 10.39 10.29
N ASN A 80 -17.00 9.18 10.82
CA ASN A 80 -18.29 8.73 11.34
C ASN A 80 -18.79 9.52 12.56
N THR A 81 -17.93 10.29 13.23
CA THR A 81 -18.38 11.21 14.30
C THR A 81 -19.18 12.39 13.77
N GLY A 82 -19.11 12.68 12.46
CA GLY A 82 -19.78 13.81 11.82
C GLY A 82 -19.21 15.19 12.18
N LEU A 83 -18.12 15.25 12.95
CA LEU A 83 -17.49 16.49 13.39
C LEU A 83 -16.62 17.14 12.32
N VAL A 84 -16.09 16.34 11.40
CA VAL A 84 -15.14 16.76 10.36
C VAL A 84 -15.41 16.03 9.05
N ASN A 85 -15.06 16.68 7.94
CA ASN A 85 -15.14 16.08 6.60
C ASN A 85 -14.13 14.92 6.44
N GLU A 86 -14.35 14.07 5.44
CA GLU A 86 -13.47 12.93 5.14
C GLU A 86 -12.02 13.38 4.89
N ASP A 87 -11.81 14.34 3.99
CA ASP A 87 -10.48 14.91 3.69
C ASP A 87 -9.78 15.48 4.94
N ALA A 88 -10.54 16.10 5.84
CA ALA A 88 -9.99 16.62 7.09
C ALA A 88 -9.62 15.50 8.06
N SER A 89 -10.39 14.42 8.08
CA SER A 89 -10.09 13.22 8.89
C SER A 89 -8.79 12.57 8.42
N ILE A 90 -8.60 12.47 7.10
CA ILE A 90 -7.35 12.00 6.47
C ILE A 90 -6.19 12.90 6.90
N GLY A 91 -6.37 14.21 6.76
CA GLY A 91 -5.38 15.22 7.12
C GLY A 91 -5.00 15.27 8.62
N ILE A 92 -5.80 14.68 9.51
CA ILE A 92 -5.50 14.57 10.94
C ILE A 92 -4.77 13.26 11.24
N ILE A 93 -5.24 12.15 10.69
CA ILE A 93 -4.68 10.81 10.98
C ILE A 93 -3.31 10.62 10.34
N PHE A 94 -3.13 11.02 9.07
CA PHE A 94 -1.87 10.75 8.37
C PHE A 94 -0.67 11.41 9.05
N PRO A 95 -0.69 12.72 9.41
CA PRO A 95 0.48 13.36 10.02
C PRO A 95 0.73 12.83 11.43
N LEU A 96 -0.33 12.44 12.14
CA LEU A 96 -0.23 11.86 13.48
C LEU A 96 0.54 10.53 13.43
N LEU A 97 0.10 9.59 12.60
CA LEU A 97 0.74 8.28 12.48
C LEU A 97 2.15 8.40 11.89
N PHE A 98 2.34 9.28 10.90
CA PHE A 98 3.65 9.55 10.32
C PHE A 98 4.61 10.15 11.35
N SER A 99 4.17 11.13 12.15
CA SER A 99 5.01 11.72 13.21
C SER A 99 5.42 10.68 14.25
N ILE A 100 4.52 9.76 14.62
CA ILE A 100 4.84 8.65 15.53
C ILE A 100 5.94 7.77 14.93
N ALA A 101 5.86 7.44 13.64
CA ALA A 101 6.88 6.64 12.95
C ALA A 101 8.26 7.32 13.01
N ILE A 102 8.30 8.62 12.68
CA ILE A 102 9.54 9.41 12.69
C ILE A 102 10.11 9.52 14.12
N ILE A 103 9.27 9.72 15.14
CA ILE A 103 9.71 9.75 16.55
C ILE A 103 10.30 8.40 16.96
N LEU A 104 9.65 7.29 16.60
CA LEU A 104 10.15 5.95 16.90
C LEU A 104 11.52 5.70 16.25
N VAL A 105 11.67 6.05 14.97
CA VAL A 105 12.97 5.96 14.29
C VAL A 105 13.99 6.87 14.97
N SER A 106 13.66 8.13 15.25
CA SER A 106 14.61 9.07 15.86
C SER A 106 15.11 8.62 17.24
N LEU A 107 14.26 8.00 18.06
CA LEU A 107 14.63 7.55 19.41
C LEU A 107 15.41 6.23 19.43
N TYR A 108 15.10 5.31 18.53
CA TYR A 108 15.63 3.93 18.58
C TYR A 108 16.63 3.61 17.46
N SER A 109 16.70 4.43 16.41
CA SER A 109 17.53 4.19 15.22
C SER A 109 18.92 4.83 15.27
N GLY A 110 19.44 5.18 16.46
CA GLY A 110 20.79 5.74 16.62
C GLY A 110 21.94 4.90 16.03
N ASN A 111 21.67 3.61 15.68
CA ASN A 111 22.60 2.70 15.00
C ASN A 111 22.07 2.09 13.69
N ALA A 112 20.77 2.19 13.39
CA ALA A 112 20.21 1.70 12.14
C ALA A 112 20.18 2.87 11.16
N HIS A 113 21.00 2.83 10.11
CA HIS A 113 20.92 3.78 9.01
C HIS A 113 19.69 3.44 8.14
N LEU A 114 18.50 3.51 8.72
CA LEU A 114 17.28 3.60 7.95
C LEU A 114 17.30 4.99 7.34
N ASP A 115 17.77 5.08 6.10
CA ASP A 115 17.69 6.31 5.34
C ASP A 115 16.22 6.56 5.02
N VAL A 116 15.56 7.23 5.96
CA VAL A 116 14.13 7.55 5.92
C VAL A 116 13.80 8.27 4.62
N ASP A 117 14.71 9.10 4.12
CA ASP A 117 14.53 9.83 2.87
C ASP A 117 14.54 8.88 1.67
N THR A 118 15.47 7.92 1.61
CA THR A 118 15.50 6.90 0.53
C THR A 118 14.30 5.94 0.61
N ALA A 119 13.85 5.58 1.82
CA ALA A 119 12.68 4.72 2.01
C ALA A 119 11.35 5.43 1.69
N LEU A 120 11.26 6.74 1.91
CA LEU A 120 10.05 7.54 1.66
C LEU A 120 9.98 8.12 0.25
N LEU A 121 11.12 8.53 -0.34
CA LEU A 121 11.16 9.12 -1.68
C LEU A 121 11.14 8.07 -2.79
N GLY A 122 11.45 6.81 -2.47
CA GLY A 122 11.37 5.68 -3.39
C GLY A 122 12.37 5.80 -4.54
N GLU A 123 13.62 5.35 -4.34
CA GLU A 123 14.62 5.36 -5.40
C GLU A 123 14.65 4.03 -6.18
N ILE A 124 13.90 4.00 -7.28
CA ILE A 124 13.78 2.83 -8.18
C ILE A 124 15.14 2.41 -8.76
N ALA A 125 16.14 3.30 -8.77
CA ALA A 125 17.49 2.98 -9.25
C ALA A 125 18.17 1.87 -8.44
N PHE A 126 17.79 1.67 -7.17
CA PHE A 126 18.34 0.60 -6.34
C PHE A 126 17.62 -0.75 -6.48
N ALA A 127 16.40 -0.74 -7.01
CA ALA A 127 15.56 -1.93 -7.14
C ALA A 127 16.19 -3.09 -7.95
N PRO A 128 17.02 -2.87 -8.99
CA PRO A 128 17.69 -3.96 -9.74
C PRO A 128 18.87 -4.63 -9.01
N PHE A 129 19.35 -4.06 -7.90
CA PHE A 129 20.48 -4.63 -7.14
C PHE A 129 20.04 -5.76 -6.21
N ASP A 130 18.78 -5.76 -5.78
CA ASP A 130 18.21 -6.88 -5.03
C ASP A 130 17.69 -7.96 -5.99
N ARG A 131 18.49 -9.03 -6.12
CA ARG A 131 18.31 -10.06 -7.15
C ARG A 131 17.87 -11.38 -6.55
N TRP A 132 16.87 -11.98 -7.15
CA TRP A 132 16.42 -13.31 -6.76
C TRP A 132 17.28 -14.38 -7.44
N ILE A 133 18.23 -14.93 -6.69
CA ILE A 133 19.10 -16.01 -7.15
C ILE A 133 18.55 -17.34 -6.64
N VAL A 134 18.03 -18.18 -7.53
CA VAL A 134 17.57 -19.54 -7.22
C VAL A 134 18.44 -20.53 -7.97
N ASN A 135 19.04 -21.50 -7.25
CA ASN A 135 19.88 -22.56 -7.83
C ASN A 135 20.99 -22.06 -8.78
N GLY A 136 21.60 -20.90 -8.50
CA GLY A 136 22.66 -20.31 -9.30
C GLY A 136 22.19 -19.61 -10.59
N THR A 137 20.89 -19.60 -10.84
CA THR A 137 20.28 -18.78 -11.91
C THR A 137 19.71 -17.50 -11.31
N ASP A 138 20.06 -16.38 -11.92
CA ASP A 138 19.51 -15.06 -11.61
C ASP A 138 18.17 -14.91 -12.32
N LEU A 139 17.07 -14.90 -11.56
CA LEU A 139 15.71 -14.73 -12.08
C LEU A 139 15.32 -13.25 -12.21
N GLY A 140 16.25 -12.33 -11.93
CA GLY A 140 16.04 -10.89 -12.00
C GLY A 140 15.66 -10.24 -10.66
N PRO A 141 15.25 -8.96 -10.69
CA PRO A 141 14.98 -8.16 -9.50
C PRO A 141 13.80 -8.71 -8.68
N VAL A 142 13.96 -8.79 -7.35
CA VAL A 142 12.89 -9.25 -6.42
C VAL A 142 11.66 -8.34 -6.52
N SER A 143 11.88 -7.02 -6.58
CA SER A 143 10.84 -6.00 -6.73
C SER A 143 9.93 -6.26 -7.92
N LEU A 144 10.49 -6.63 -9.07
CA LEU A 144 9.72 -6.95 -10.28
C LEU A 144 8.73 -8.10 -10.03
N TRP A 145 9.17 -9.16 -9.35
CA TRP A 145 8.33 -10.32 -9.04
C TRP A 145 7.24 -9.99 -8.01
N ILE A 146 7.56 -9.17 -7.00
CA ILE A 146 6.59 -8.70 -6.00
C ILE A 146 5.52 -7.85 -6.68
N SER A 147 5.91 -6.81 -7.45
CA SER A 147 4.94 -5.93 -8.10
C SER A 147 4.09 -6.66 -9.15
N LEU A 148 4.66 -7.61 -9.90
CA LEU A 148 3.88 -8.48 -10.79
C LEU A 148 2.93 -9.40 -10.02
N GLY A 149 3.38 -9.99 -8.91
CA GLY A 149 2.53 -10.81 -8.03
C GLY A 149 1.33 -10.02 -7.53
N VAL A 150 1.56 -8.80 -7.04
CA VAL A 150 0.49 -7.89 -6.58
C VAL A 150 -0.41 -7.45 -7.74
N ALA A 151 0.14 -7.17 -8.93
CA ALA A 151 -0.68 -6.87 -10.11
C ALA A 151 -1.62 -8.03 -10.46
N VAL A 152 -1.14 -9.28 -10.42
CA VAL A 152 -1.95 -10.47 -10.67
C VAL A 152 -3.01 -10.66 -9.57
N ILE A 153 -2.63 -10.48 -8.29
CA ILE A 153 -3.59 -10.55 -7.17
C ILE A 153 -4.69 -9.49 -7.33
N ASN A 154 -4.32 -8.25 -7.64
CA ASN A 154 -5.27 -7.17 -7.88
C ASN A 154 -6.19 -7.50 -9.04
N LEU A 155 -5.65 -7.99 -10.16
CA LEU A 155 -6.43 -8.36 -11.33
C LEU A 155 -7.41 -9.49 -11.01
N LEU A 156 -6.97 -10.52 -10.29
CA LEU A 156 -7.83 -11.63 -9.87
C LEU A 156 -8.95 -11.17 -8.94
N LEU A 157 -8.63 -10.31 -7.96
CA LEU A 157 -9.63 -9.75 -7.04
C LEU A 157 -10.64 -8.89 -7.78
N VAL A 158 -10.20 -8.04 -8.71
CA VAL A 158 -11.12 -7.24 -9.55
C VAL A 158 -11.97 -8.13 -10.43
N MET A 159 -11.42 -9.18 -11.04
CA MET A 159 -12.21 -10.11 -11.86
C MET A 159 -13.26 -10.86 -11.03
N LEU A 160 -12.90 -11.29 -9.81
CA LEU A 160 -13.80 -12.04 -8.93
C LEU A 160 -14.91 -11.14 -8.36
N PHE A 161 -14.56 -9.95 -7.90
CA PHE A 161 -15.47 -9.00 -7.26
C PHE A 161 -15.92 -7.87 -8.20
N TYR A 162 -15.85 -8.06 -9.52
CA TYR A 162 -16.09 -6.98 -10.49
C TYR A 162 -17.47 -6.34 -10.29
N LYS A 163 -18.50 -7.19 -10.12
CA LYS A 163 -19.89 -6.73 -9.99
C LYS A 163 -20.10 -5.97 -8.69
N GLU A 164 -19.50 -6.46 -7.61
CA GLU A 164 -19.57 -5.92 -6.27
C GLU A 164 -18.82 -4.58 -6.18
N LEU A 165 -17.61 -4.52 -6.74
CA LEU A 165 -16.80 -3.29 -6.82
C LEU A 165 -17.48 -2.24 -7.69
N GLN A 166 -18.03 -2.62 -8.84
CA GLN A 166 -18.75 -1.70 -9.71
C GLN A 166 -19.98 -1.14 -8.98
N LEU A 167 -20.86 -2.02 -8.48
CA LEU A 167 -22.11 -1.60 -7.87
C LEU A 167 -21.88 -0.77 -6.61
N SER A 168 -20.98 -1.20 -5.72
CA SER A 168 -20.66 -0.44 -4.50
C SER A 168 -19.91 0.88 -4.76
N THR A 169 -19.28 1.03 -5.92
CA THR A 169 -18.62 2.30 -6.29
C THR A 169 -19.62 3.35 -6.78
N PHE A 170 -20.67 2.93 -7.49
CA PHE A 170 -21.68 3.85 -8.02
C PHE A 170 -22.85 4.08 -7.06
N ASP A 171 -23.32 3.03 -6.39
CA ASP A 171 -24.44 3.09 -5.45
C ASP A 171 -24.27 2.06 -4.31
N PRO A 172 -23.64 2.46 -3.19
CA PRO A 172 -23.51 1.60 -2.01
C PRO A 172 -24.86 1.18 -1.42
N LEU A 173 -25.90 2.01 -1.54
CA LEU A 173 -27.22 1.75 -0.95
C LEU A 173 -27.94 0.66 -1.74
N LEU A 174 -27.92 0.75 -3.07
CA LEU A 174 -28.43 -0.28 -3.97
C LEU A 174 -27.64 -1.58 -3.85
N ALA A 175 -26.31 -1.50 -3.69
CA ALA A 175 -25.49 -2.69 -3.43
C ALA A 175 -25.94 -3.43 -2.16
N GLY A 176 -26.25 -2.70 -1.09
CA GLY A 176 -26.83 -3.27 0.14
C GLY A 176 -28.19 -3.94 -0.09
N LEU A 177 -29.06 -3.33 -0.91
CA LEU A 177 -30.38 -3.90 -1.25
C LEU A 177 -30.29 -5.20 -2.05
N PHE A 178 -29.26 -5.34 -2.90
CA PHE A 178 -28.99 -6.59 -3.62
C PHE A 178 -28.33 -7.67 -2.76
N GLY A 179 -28.12 -7.42 -1.47
CA GLY A 179 -27.56 -8.39 -0.52
C GLY A 179 -26.03 -8.40 -0.46
N PHE A 180 -25.35 -7.44 -1.10
CA PHE A 180 -23.92 -7.26 -0.93
C PHE A 180 -23.61 -6.51 0.36
N MET A 181 -22.36 -6.60 0.81
CA MET A 181 -21.86 -5.89 2.00
C MET A 181 -20.91 -4.77 1.55
N PRO A 182 -21.39 -3.53 1.30
CA PRO A 182 -20.56 -2.45 0.74
C PRO A 182 -19.34 -2.13 1.59
N ALA A 183 -19.47 -2.20 2.93
CA ALA A 183 -18.38 -2.01 3.87
C ALA A 183 -17.25 -3.03 3.66
N LEU A 184 -17.60 -4.32 3.48
CA LEU A 184 -16.60 -5.36 3.23
C LEU A 184 -15.86 -5.11 1.91
N ILE A 185 -16.58 -4.73 0.86
CA ILE A 185 -15.98 -4.41 -0.44
C ILE A 185 -15.08 -3.17 -0.37
N HIS A 186 -15.46 -2.18 0.44
CA HIS A 186 -14.61 -1.04 0.74
C HIS A 186 -13.29 -1.48 1.38
N TYR A 187 -13.32 -2.30 2.43
CA TYR A 187 -12.09 -2.78 3.07
C TYR A 187 -11.26 -3.70 2.17
N VAL A 188 -11.88 -4.50 1.29
CA VAL A 188 -11.16 -5.27 0.27
C VAL A 188 -10.42 -4.33 -0.68
N LEU A 189 -11.09 -3.29 -1.20
CA LEU A 189 -10.44 -2.29 -2.05
C LEU A 189 -9.30 -1.58 -1.33
N MET A 190 -9.49 -1.19 -0.06
CA MET A 190 -8.47 -0.50 0.73
C MET A 190 -7.28 -1.40 1.05
N THR A 191 -7.51 -2.69 1.26
CA THR A 191 -6.45 -3.69 1.41
C THR A 191 -5.66 -3.86 0.11
N MET A 192 -6.34 -3.90 -1.04
CA MET A 192 -5.67 -3.94 -2.35
C MET A 192 -4.80 -2.70 -2.55
N VAL A 193 -5.34 -1.51 -2.27
CA VAL A 193 -4.59 -0.25 -2.37
C VAL A 193 -3.37 -0.29 -1.45
N SER A 194 -3.55 -0.64 -0.19
CA SER A 194 -2.45 -0.70 0.77
C SER A 194 -1.38 -1.70 0.35
N LEU A 195 -1.75 -2.92 -0.05
CA LEU A 195 -0.80 -3.91 -0.56
C LEU A 195 -0.04 -3.40 -1.79
N THR A 196 -0.74 -2.70 -2.69
CA THR A 196 -0.14 -2.14 -3.90
C THR A 196 0.85 -1.03 -3.58
N VAL A 197 0.50 -0.11 -2.67
CA VAL A 197 1.39 0.96 -2.21
C VAL A 197 2.64 0.41 -1.56
N VAL A 198 2.53 -0.65 -0.76
CA VAL A 198 3.68 -1.28 -0.09
C VAL A 198 4.59 -2.02 -1.08
N ALA A 199 4.01 -2.58 -2.14
CA ALA A 199 4.74 -3.34 -3.16
C ALA A 199 5.34 -2.50 -4.28
N SER A 200 5.11 -1.17 -4.26
CA SER A 200 5.51 -0.23 -5.31
C SER A 200 6.69 0.65 -4.90
#